data_AF-A0A382QDV4-F1
#
_entry.id   AF-A0A382QDV4-F1
#
_cell.length_a   1.000
_cell.length_b   1.000
_cell.length_c   1.000
_cell.angle_alpha   90.00
_cell.angle_beta   90.00
_cell.angle_gamma   90.00
#
_symmetry.space_group_name_H-M   'P 1'
#
loop_
_entity.id
_entity.type
_entity.pdbx_description
1 polymer ?
#
loop_
_entity_poly.entity_id
_entity_poly.type
_entity_poly.pdbx_seq_one_letter_code
_entity_poly.pdbx_strand_id
1 'polypeptide(L)'
;MRLIHVKLEKIRNHLFVKIPDLIAKSLHLKEGEDIEISIHSEPAFAQGELWGDEPDELEDINDIYLDISEDLHTLNMYNRIYVPEKFRFFFPPTDADFFLITNVGQIKTHITSNGYFTKGVRSWVEVNGPLEPTDLIHVKLLDENRRVYEMKVDSENNFQAE
;
A
#
# COMPACT_ATOMS: atom_id res chain seq x y z
N MET A 1 1.03 19.33 -3.04
CA MET A 1 1.57 18.64 -1.85
C MET A 1 1.46 19.58 -0.65
N ARG A 2 0.85 19.16 0.47
CA ARG A 2 0.77 19.96 1.69
C ARG A 2 1.84 19.44 2.66
N LEU A 3 2.77 20.29 3.08
CA LEU A 3 3.82 19.93 4.04
C LEU A 3 3.33 20.28 5.45
N ILE A 4 3.39 19.33 6.38
CA ILE A 4 3.08 19.56 7.78
C ILE A 4 4.39 19.54 8.56
N HIS A 5 4.70 20.64 9.25
CA HIS A 5 5.81 20.67 10.20
C HIS A 5 5.36 20.03 11.50
N VAL A 6 5.99 18.91 11.86
CA VAL A 6 5.73 18.17 13.10
C VAL A 6 6.96 18.19 13.99
N LYS A 7 6.77 18.13 15.30
CA LYS A 7 7.85 18.11 16.27
C LYS A 7 8.01 16.69 16.83
N LEU A 8 9.22 16.16 16.74
CA LEU A 8 9.61 14.93 17.41
C LEU A 8 9.94 15.26 18.88
N GLU A 9 9.23 14.65 19.81
CA GLU A 9 9.45 14.82 21.25
C GLU A 9 9.83 13.49 21.88
N LYS A 10 10.89 13.49 22.71
CA LYS A 10 11.29 12.32 23.50
C LYS A 10 10.62 12.39 24.86
N ILE A 11 9.78 11.42 25.18
CA ILE A 11 9.16 11.27 26.50
C ILE A 11 9.59 9.91 27.04
N ARG A 12 10.34 9.92 28.15
CA ARG A 12 11.02 8.72 28.70
C ARG A 12 11.94 8.08 27.65
N ASN A 13 11.65 6.83 27.25
CA ASN A 13 12.42 6.05 26.29
C ASN A 13 11.74 5.98 24.91
N HIS A 14 10.70 6.77 24.65
CA HIS A 14 9.92 6.69 23.41
C HIS A 14 9.94 8.04 22.69
N LEU A 15 9.91 7.99 21.36
CA LEU A 15 9.81 9.14 20.48
C LEU A 15 8.36 9.30 20.04
N PHE A 16 7.85 10.52 20.12
CA PHE A 16 6.49 10.87 19.76
C PHE A 16 6.52 11.96 18.70
N VAL A 17 5.66 11.85 17.70
CA VAL A 17 5.43 12.91 16.72
C VAL A 17 4.18 13.68 17.15
N LYS A 18 4.35 14.96 17.49
CA LYS A 18 3.21 15.81 17.83
C LYS A 18 2.60 16.42 16.57
N ILE A 19 1.35 16.07 16.27
CA ILE A 19 0.55 16.75 15.25
C ILE A 19 0.09 18.10 15.82
N PRO A 20 0.28 19.22 15.09
CA PRO A 20 -0.18 20.53 15.56
C PRO A 20 -1.69 20.58 15.78
N ASP A 21 -2.12 21.17 16.90
CA ASP A 21 -3.53 21.26 17.30
C ASP A 21 -4.42 21.92 16.22
N LEU A 22 -3.86 22.86 15.45
CA LEU A 22 -4.55 23.52 14.35
C LEU A 22 -4.89 22.53 13.22
N ILE A 23 -3.96 21.62 12.90
CA ILE A 23 -4.14 20.59 11.88
C ILE A 23 -5.17 19.57 12.37
N ALA A 24 -5.01 19.09 13.60
CA ALA A 24 -5.95 18.15 14.20
C ALA A 24 -7.40 18.68 14.21
N LYS A 25 -7.58 19.97 14.54
CA LYS A 25 -8.89 20.63 14.48
C LYS A 25 -9.41 20.78 13.06
N SER A 26 -8.57 21.19 12.11
CA SER A 26 -8.97 21.41 10.71
C SER A 26 -9.36 20.14 9.97
N LEU A 27 -8.71 19.02 10.31
CA LEU A 27 -8.98 17.69 9.74
C LEU A 27 -9.98 16.88 10.57
N HIS A 28 -10.49 17.46 11.67
CA HIS A 28 -11.40 16.80 12.61
C HIS A 28 -10.89 15.44 13.12
N LEU A 29 -9.57 15.33 13.33
CA LEU A 29 -8.93 14.09 13.77
C LEU A 29 -9.49 13.64 15.13
N LYS A 30 -9.91 12.39 15.23
CA LYS A 30 -10.45 11.79 16.44
C LYS A 30 -9.48 10.79 17.06
N GLU A 31 -9.63 10.57 18.36
CA GLU A 31 -8.92 9.51 19.06
C GLU A 31 -9.27 8.14 18.44
N GLY A 32 -8.25 7.37 18.07
CA GLY A 32 -8.40 6.07 17.41
C GLY A 32 -8.48 6.09 15.88
N GLU A 33 -8.35 7.26 15.22
CA GLU A 33 -8.17 7.32 13.78
C GLU A 33 -6.73 6.97 13.38
N ASP A 34 -6.58 6.13 12.35
CA ASP A 34 -5.28 5.78 11.79
C ASP A 34 -4.73 6.95 10.96
N ILE A 35 -3.46 7.29 11.18
CA ILE A 35 -2.75 8.34 10.44
C ILE A 35 -1.54 7.69 9.79
N GLU A 36 -1.51 7.69 8.47
CA GLU A 36 -0.34 7.23 7.70
C GLU A 36 0.66 8.38 7.55
N ILE A 37 1.94 8.10 7.83
CA ILE A 37 3.04 9.04 7.68
C ILE A 37 4.14 8.36 6.86
N SER A 38 4.28 8.76 5.60
CA SER A 38 5.37 8.32 4.73
C SER A 38 6.64 9.11 5.04
N ILE A 39 7.70 8.44 5.50
CA ILE A 39 9.03 9.04 5.78
C ILE A 39 10.04 8.49 4.76
N HIS A 40 10.64 9.37 3.96
CA HIS A 40 11.68 9.00 3.00
C HIS A 40 13.06 9.36 3.58
N SER A 41 13.96 8.38 3.71
CA SER A 41 15.30 8.52 4.32
C SER A 41 16.35 9.16 3.40
N GLU A 42 15.99 9.54 2.18
CA GLU A 42 16.86 10.29 1.26
C GLU A 42 16.04 11.39 0.56
N PRO A 43 16.61 12.59 0.33
CA PRO A 43 16.06 13.50 -0.67
C PRO A 43 16.47 13.00 -2.06
N ALA A 44 15.95 11.84 -2.47
CA ALA A 44 15.96 11.42 -3.88
C ALA A 44 14.77 12.02 -4.64
N PHE A 45 13.99 12.90 -4.02
CA PHE A 45 13.11 13.80 -4.76
C PHE A 45 13.94 15.00 -5.22
N ALA A 46 14.68 14.80 -6.31
CA ALA A 46 15.15 15.90 -7.13
C ALA A 46 13.94 16.77 -7.46
N GLN A 47 13.89 17.96 -6.86
CA GLN A 47 12.84 18.97 -7.06
C GLN A 47 12.94 19.61 -8.47
N GLY A 48 13.37 18.83 -9.47
CA GLY A 48 13.69 19.26 -10.83
C GLY A 48 13.35 18.25 -11.94
N GLU A 49 12.89 17.03 -11.64
CA GLU A 49 12.58 16.03 -12.70
C GLU A 49 11.08 15.89 -13.04
N LEU A 50 10.19 16.66 -12.42
CA LEU A 50 8.78 16.72 -12.84
C LEU A 50 8.50 17.70 -13.99
N TRP A 51 9.55 18.35 -14.52
CA TRP A 51 9.46 19.30 -15.62
C TRP A 51 10.47 19.03 -16.74
N GLY A 52 10.99 17.80 -16.82
CA GLY A 52 11.86 17.35 -17.90
C GLY A 52 11.03 16.77 -19.05
N ASP A 53 10.70 17.64 -20.00
CA ASP A 53 10.63 17.38 -21.44
C ASP A 53 10.12 16.00 -21.93
N GLU A 54 8.83 16.00 -22.30
CA GLU A 54 8.18 15.41 -23.51
C GLU A 54 6.85 14.70 -23.16
N PRO A 55 5.72 15.02 -23.83
CA PRO A 55 4.39 14.43 -23.54
C PRO A 55 4.18 13.03 -24.15
N ASP A 56 5.21 12.43 -24.71
CA ASP A 56 5.09 11.23 -25.52
C ASP A 56 5.75 10.06 -24.77
N GLU A 57 4.94 9.05 -24.45
CA GLU A 57 5.31 7.76 -23.81
C GLU A 57 5.31 7.71 -22.26
N LEU A 58 4.26 8.22 -21.61
CA LEU A 58 3.80 7.56 -20.36
C LEU A 58 3.25 6.19 -20.76
N GLU A 59 4.09 5.16 -20.76
CA GLU A 59 3.62 3.77 -20.90
C GLU A 59 2.52 3.52 -19.86
N ASP A 60 1.36 3.03 -20.31
CA ASP A 60 0.28 2.66 -19.41
C ASP A 60 0.82 1.65 -18.38
N ILE A 61 0.86 2.05 -17.10
CA ILE A 61 1.28 1.18 -16.02
C ILE A 61 0.25 0.06 -15.92
N ASN A 62 0.65 -1.14 -16.31
CA ASN A 62 -0.21 -2.33 -16.33
C ASN A 62 0.09 -3.29 -15.19
N ASP A 63 1.16 -3.08 -14.43
CA ASP A 63 1.50 -3.88 -13.25
C ASP A 63 2.33 -3.12 -12.23
N ILE A 64 2.32 -3.62 -10.99
CA ILE A 64 3.07 -3.11 -9.85
C ILE A 64 3.67 -4.25 -9.04
N TYR A 65 4.74 -3.94 -8.32
CA TYR A 65 5.44 -4.85 -7.43
C TYR A 65 5.48 -4.28 -6.01
N LEU A 66 4.98 -5.04 -5.05
CA LEU A 66 4.93 -4.67 -3.64
C LEU A 66 5.89 -5.58 -2.85
N ASP A 67 7.01 -5.02 -2.42
CA ASP A 67 7.94 -5.68 -1.49
C ASP A 67 7.35 -5.59 -0.08
N ILE A 68 7.07 -6.75 0.55
CA ILE A 68 6.40 -6.80 1.85
C ILE A 68 7.24 -6.22 2.97
N SER A 69 8.57 -6.23 2.93
CA SER A 69 9.48 -5.69 3.96
C SER A 69 9.11 -6.04 5.43
N GLU A 70 9.94 -5.72 6.42
CA GLU A 70 9.54 -5.92 7.84
C GLU A 70 8.41 -4.97 8.29
N ASP A 71 8.43 -3.74 7.77
CA ASP A 71 7.47 -2.70 8.14
C ASP A 71 6.07 -3.00 7.58
N LEU A 72 5.99 -3.38 6.31
CA LEU A 72 4.73 -3.72 5.66
C LEU A 72 4.23 -5.13 6.08
N HIS A 73 5.11 -6.08 6.44
CA HIS A 73 4.72 -7.31 7.14
C HIS A 73 3.95 -7.00 8.45
N THR A 74 4.46 -6.04 9.24
CA THR A 74 3.80 -5.64 10.50
C THR A 74 2.41 -5.04 10.25
N LEU A 75 2.24 -4.27 9.17
CA LEU A 75 0.94 -3.72 8.77
C LEU A 75 -0.04 -4.79 8.25
N ASN A 76 0.48 -5.89 7.67
CA ASN A 76 -0.33 -6.98 7.09
C ASN A 76 -0.95 -7.96 8.09
N MET A 77 -0.78 -7.77 9.41
CA MET A 77 -1.22 -8.66 10.51
C MET A 77 -2.15 -9.82 10.11
N TYR A 78 -1.54 -10.94 9.70
CA TYR A 78 -2.06 -12.29 9.44
C TYR A 78 -3.35 -12.46 8.63
N ASN A 79 -4.04 -11.41 8.17
CA ASN A 79 -5.37 -11.53 7.54
C ASN A 79 -5.71 -10.37 6.60
N ARG A 80 -4.80 -9.43 6.38
CA ARG A 80 -5.03 -8.24 5.54
C ARG A 80 -3.85 -8.02 4.63
N ILE A 81 -4.11 -7.41 3.48
CA ILE A 81 -3.08 -6.95 2.56
C ILE A 81 -3.19 -5.44 2.51
N TYR A 82 -2.11 -4.77 2.89
CA TYR A 82 -1.93 -3.34 2.85
C TYR A 82 -1.22 -2.96 1.55
N VAL A 83 -1.74 -1.92 0.92
CA VAL A 83 -1.17 -1.29 -0.26
C VAL A 83 -0.55 0.04 0.17
N PRO A 84 0.78 0.18 0.07
CA PRO A 84 1.48 1.44 0.34
C PRO A 84 0.91 2.59 -0.48
N GLU A 85 0.84 3.79 0.13
CA GLU A 85 0.28 5.00 -0.50
C GLU A 85 0.79 5.22 -1.93
N LYS A 86 2.10 5.05 -2.14
CA LYS A 86 2.75 5.22 -3.45
C LYS A 86 2.19 4.34 -4.57
N PHE A 87 1.49 3.25 -4.25
CA PHE A 87 0.91 2.31 -5.22
C PHE A 87 -0.62 2.35 -5.31
N ARG A 88 -1.29 3.13 -4.44
CA ARG A 88 -2.76 3.16 -4.40
C ARG A 88 -3.40 3.71 -5.67
N PHE A 89 -2.67 4.52 -6.43
CA PHE A 89 -3.13 5.07 -7.71
C PHE A 89 -3.46 3.98 -8.74
N PHE A 90 -2.88 2.78 -8.61
CA PHE A 90 -3.04 1.68 -9.55
C PHE A 90 -4.41 0.98 -9.43
N PHE A 91 -5.08 1.17 -8.30
CA PHE A 91 -6.36 0.55 -8.00
C PHE A 91 -7.49 1.57 -8.11
N PRO A 92 -8.75 1.10 -8.26
CA PRO A 92 -9.89 2.00 -8.27
C PRO A 92 -9.97 2.83 -6.98
N PRO A 93 -10.58 4.03 -7.04
CA PRO A 93 -10.72 4.90 -5.89
C PRO A 93 -11.41 4.19 -4.72
N THR A 94 -11.18 4.69 -3.51
CA THR A 94 -11.70 4.11 -2.26
C THR A 94 -13.18 3.72 -2.37
N ASP A 95 -13.51 2.55 -1.83
CA ASP A 95 -14.86 1.94 -1.84
C ASP A 95 -15.40 1.50 -3.22
N ALA A 96 -14.65 1.66 -4.30
CA ALA A 96 -14.98 1.08 -5.59
C ALA A 96 -14.54 -0.39 -5.66
N ASP A 97 -15.51 -1.29 -5.80
CA ASP A 97 -15.23 -2.72 -5.95
C ASP A 97 -14.45 -3.01 -7.24
N PHE A 98 -13.52 -3.96 -7.15
CA PHE A 98 -12.77 -4.58 -8.24
C PHE A 98 -12.65 -6.09 -8.03
N PHE A 99 -12.18 -6.79 -9.05
CA PHE A 99 -11.93 -8.22 -9.01
C PHE A 99 -10.44 -8.52 -8.97
N LEU A 100 -10.03 -9.35 -8.01
CA LEU A 100 -8.68 -9.82 -7.82
C LEU A 100 -8.64 -11.32 -8.11
N ILE A 101 -8.01 -11.71 -9.20
CA ILE A 101 -7.75 -13.10 -9.55
C ILE A 101 -6.51 -13.55 -8.78
N THR A 102 -6.67 -14.61 -8.00
CA THR A 102 -5.62 -15.19 -7.16
C THR A 102 -5.59 -16.70 -7.37
N ASN A 103 -4.63 -17.38 -6.77
CA ASN A 103 -4.57 -18.85 -6.77
C ASN A 103 -5.74 -19.54 -6.04
N VAL A 104 -6.46 -18.83 -5.16
CA VAL A 104 -7.68 -19.35 -4.50
C VAL A 104 -8.97 -19.01 -5.27
N GLY A 105 -8.83 -18.39 -6.45
CA GLY A 105 -9.93 -17.99 -7.31
C GLY A 105 -10.11 -16.47 -7.38
N GLN A 106 -11.28 -16.05 -7.85
CA GLN A 106 -11.61 -14.65 -8.05
C GLN A 106 -12.27 -14.06 -6.80
N ILE A 107 -11.63 -13.03 -6.25
CA ILE A 107 -12.08 -12.30 -5.06
C ILE A 107 -12.65 -10.96 -5.50
N LYS A 108 -13.85 -10.61 -5.05
CA LYS A 108 -14.39 -9.25 -5.20
C LYS A 108 -14.04 -8.43 -3.95
N THR A 109 -13.26 -7.37 -4.11
CA THR A 109 -12.74 -6.55 -3.01
C THR A 109 -12.66 -5.08 -3.38
N HIS A 110 -12.26 -4.21 -2.44
CA HIS A 110 -11.93 -2.81 -2.67
C HIS A 110 -10.80 -2.39 -1.72
N ILE A 111 -10.18 -1.24 -1.99
CA ILE A 111 -9.21 -0.59 -1.10
C ILE A 111 -9.94 0.36 -0.15
N THR A 112 -9.65 0.24 1.15
CA THR A 112 -10.09 1.22 2.16
C THR A 112 -9.30 2.52 2.07
N SER A 113 -9.80 3.58 2.69
CA SER A 113 -9.06 4.85 2.83
C SER A 113 -7.67 4.68 3.44
N ASN A 114 -7.52 3.66 4.30
CA ASN A 114 -6.28 3.37 5.03
C ASN A 114 -5.42 2.35 4.27
N GLY A 115 -5.71 2.07 2.99
CA GLY A 115 -4.87 1.26 2.12
C GLY A 115 -5.03 -0.26 2.23
N TYR A 116 -6.02 -0.77 2.94
CA TYR A 116 -6.22 -2.21 3.08
C TYR A 116 -7.19 -2.77 2.05
N PHE A 117 -6.89 -3.95 1.51
CA PHE A 117 -7.90 -4.77 0.87
C PHE A 117 -8.91 -5.29 1.89
N THR A 118 -10.18 -5.35 1.50
CA THR A 118 -11.27 -5.73 2.41
C THR A 118 -11.70 -7.19 2.27
N LYS A 119 -12.64 -7.46 1.38
CA LYS A 119 -13.39 -8.73 1.34
C LYS A 119 -12.55 -9.84 0.70
N GLY A 120 -12.68 -11.06 1.22
CA GLY A 120 -12.14 -12.29 0.62
C GLY A 120 -10.63 -12.52 0.76
N VAL A 121 -9.86 -11.50 1.15
CA VAL A 121 -8.41 -11.64 1.39
C VAL A 121 -8.10 -12.60 2.53
N ARG A 122 -8.94 -12.66 3.56
CA ARG A 122 -8.80 -13.63 4.65
C ARG A 122 -8.75 -15.08 4.13
N SER A 123 -9.62 -15.43 3.18
CA SER A 123 -9.62 -16.78 2.60
C SER A 123 -8.37 -17.07 1.78
N TRP A 124 -7.78 -16.04 1.17
CA TRP A 124 -6.48 -16.16 0.52
C TRP A 124 -5.36 -16.44 1.54
N VAL A 125 -5.36 -15.73 2.67
CA VAL A 125 -4.36 -15.93 3.75
C VAL A 125 -4.53 -17.30 4.43
N GLU A 126 -5.76 -17.81 4.58
CA GLU A 126 -6.00 -19.15 5.15
C GLU A 126 -5.40 -20.28 4.30
N VAL A 127 -5.26 -20.08 2.98
CA VAL A 127 -4.68 -21.08 2.06
C VAL A 127 -3.17 -20.89 1.89
N ASN A 128 -2.72 -19.64 1.76
CA ASN A 128 -1.32 -19.33 1.44
C ASN A 128 -0.44 -19.13 2.69
N GLY A 129 -1.07 -18.97 3.86
CA GLY A 129 -0.37 -18.50 5.05
C GLY A 129 -0.19 -16.97 5.04
N PRO A 130 0.35 -16.42 6.14
CA PRO A 130 0.70 -15.00 6.20
C PRO A 130 1.80 -14.66 5.19
N LEU A 131 1.82 -13.41 4.75
CA LEU A 131 2.92 -12.86 3.96
C LEU A 131 4.14 -12.68 4.85
N GLU A 132 5.30 -13.13 4.39
CA GLU A 132 6.59 -12.97 5.06
C GLU A 132 7.32 -11.71 4.58
N PRO A 133 8.27 -11.15 5.36
CA PRO A 133 9.02 -9.95 4.99
C PRO A 133 9.81 -10.04 3.67
N THR A 134 10.06 -11.24 3.17
CA THR A 134 10.79 -11.50 1.92
C THR A 134 9.86 -11.76 0.72
N ASP A 135 8.54 -11.71 0.92
CA ASP A 135 7.58 -11.94 -0.15
C ASP A 135 7.47 -10.72 -1.07
N LEU A 136 7.32 -11.00 -2.37
CA LEU A 136 7.02 -10.01 -3.39
C LEU A 136 5.62 -10.23 -3.93
N ILE A 137 4.73 -9.25 -3.80
CA ILE A 137 3.41 -9.29 -4.45
C ILE A 137 3.50 -8.60 -5.81
N HIS A 138 3.25 -9.36 -6.88
CA HIS A 138 3.04 -8.84 -8.21
C HIS A 138 1.54 -8.66 -8.47
N VAL A 139 1.12 -7.45 -8.83
CA VAL A 139 -0.27 -7.16 -9.20
C VAL A 139 -0.32 -6.63 -10.63
N LYS A 140 -1.10 -7.28 -11.49
CA LYS A 140 -1.23 -6.93 -12.91
C LYS A 140 -2.67 -6.59 -13.27
N LEU A 141 -2.90 -5.51 -14.01
CA LEU A 141 -4.19 -5.18 -14.59
C LEU A 141 -4.45 -6.06 -15.82
N LEU A 142 -5.59 -6.75 -15.84
CA LEU A 142 -6.00 -7.62 -16.94
C LEU A 142 -7.11 -7.01 -17.79
N ASP A 143 -8.06 -6.30 -17.16
CA ASP A 143 -9.20 -5.68 -17.84
C ASP A 143 -9.59 -4.40 -17.08
N GLU A 144 -9.31 -3.25 -17.67
CA GLU A 144 -9.63 -1.93 -17.10
C GLU A 144 -11.14 -1.69 -17.01
N ASN A 145 -11.91 -2.07 -18.04
CA ASN A 145 -13.35 -1.87 -18.10
C ASN A 145 -14.08 -2.63 -17.00
N ARG A 146 -13.59 -3.85 -16.70
CA ARG A 146 -14.15 -4.71 -15.65
C ARG A 146 -13.41 -4.61 -14.32
N ARG A 147 -12.31 -3.83 -14.25
CA ARG A 147 -11.44 -3.66 -13.09
C ARG A 147 -10.97 -5.02 -12.57
N VAL A 148 -10.40 -5.82 -13.45
CA VAL A 148 -9.89 -7.15 -13.14
C VAL A 148 -8.38 -7.07 -13.04
N TYR A 149 -7.87 -7.49 -11.88
CA TYR A 149 -6.46 -7.55 -11.55
C TYR A 149 -6.07 -9.00 -11.27
N GLU A 150 -4.84 -9.39 -11.60
CA GLU A 150 -4.20 -10.63 -11.16
C GLU A 150 -3.24 -10.31 -10.02
N MET A 151 -3.24 -11.12 -8.97
CA MET A 151 -2.26 -11.05 -7.89
C MET A 151 -1.50 -12.36 -7.78
N LYS A 152 -0.18 -12.28 -7.81
CA LYS A 152 0.76 -13.37 -7.58
C LYS A 152 1.71 -13.00 -6.45
N VAL A 153 2.11 -13.99 -5.68
CA VAL A 153 3.08 -13.82 -4.61
C VAL A 153 4.26 -14.71 -4.92
N ASP A 154 5.40 -14.08 -5.10
CA ASP A 154 6.68 -14.74 -5.27
C ASP A 154 7.36 -14.77 -3.90
N SER A 155 7.25 -15.91 -3.23
CA SER A 155 7.98 -16.21 -2.00
C SER A 155 9.30 -16.87 -2.35
N GLU A 156 10.42 -16.41 -1.78
CA GLU A 156 11.74 -17.05 -1.96
C GLU A 156 11.74 -18.53 -1.54
N ASN A 157 10.80 -18.95 -0.70
CA ASN A 157 10.62 -20.34 -0.27
C ASN A 157 10.16 -21.31 -1.38
N ASN A 158 9.79 -20.83 -2.58
CA ASN A 158 9.47 -21.70 -3.72
C ASN A 158 10.70 -22.18 -4.52
N PHE A 159 11.92 -21.74 -4.20
CA PHE A 159 13.14 -22.19 -4.90
C PHE A 159 13.73 -23.52 -4.39
N GLN A 160 13.07 -24.24 -3.49
CA GLN A 160 13.57 -25.52 -2.94
C GLN A 160 12.68 -26.75 -3.20
N ALA A 161 11.84 -26.73 -4.23
CA ALA A 161 11.07 -27.92 -4.62
C ALA A 161 11.13 -28.18 -6.14
N GLU A 162 12.31 -28.58 -6.61
CA GLU A 162 12.46 -29.46 -7.79
C GLU A 162 13.36 -30.66 -7.44
#